data_AF-A0A0C2FY25-F1
#
_entry.id   AF-A0A0C2FY25-F1
#
_cell.length_a   1.000
_cell.length_b   1.000
_cell.length_c   1.000
_cell.angle_alpha   90.00
_cell.angle_beta   90.00
_cell.angle_gamma   90.00
#
_symmetry.space_group_name_H-M   'P 1'
#
loop_
_entity.id
_entity.type
_entity.pdbx_description
1 polymer ?
#
loop_
_entity_poly.entity_id
_entity_poly.type
_entity_poly.pdbx_seq_one_letter_code
_entity_poly.pdbx_strand_id
1 'polypeptide(L)'
;MLAVSLLLILQSLVFAQSPDPKPVTKPLIGSLLDFGRMGRCILGYSPIIYNNYGCWCGVGGSHEPVDEIDKCCMHHDKCYDAAVDAGICQDVGWQYISGYDWKCVNGSAVCA
;
A
#
# COMPACT_ATOMS: atom_id res chain seq x y z
N MET A 1 34.25 26.51 -30.78
CA MET A 1 34.33 25.96 -29.40
C MET A 1 33.35 26.65 -28.47
N LEU A 2 33.30 28.00 -28.41
CA LEU A 2 32.34 28.77 -27.60
C LEU A 2 30.85 28.47 -27.87
N ALA A 3 30.45 28.23 -29.13
CA ALA A 3 29.06 27.92 -29.48
C ALA A 3 28.60 26.53 -29.02
N VAL A 4 29.52 25.55 -28.95
CA VAL A 4 29.23 24.18 -28.49
C VAL A 4 29.05 24.18 -26.97
N SER A 5 29.84 24.97 -26.26
CA SER A 5 29.72 25.15 -24.81
C SER A 5 28.39 25.80 -24.40
N LEU A 6 27.87 26.76 -25.18
CA LEU A 6 26.59 27.43 -24.86
C LEU A 6 25.37 26.49 -25.03
N LEU A 7 25.40 25.60 -26.02
CA LEU A 7 24.34 24.61 -26.26
C LEU A 7 24.27 23.55 -25.16
N LEU A 8 25.41 23.13 -24.60
CA LEU A 8 25.46 22.17 -23.49
C LEU A 8 24.91 22.75 -22.18
N ILE A 9 25.11 24.05 -21.94
CA ILE A 9 24.58 24.75 -20.75
C ILE A 9 23.05 24.95 -20.86
N LEU A 10 22.52 25.11 -22.08
CA LEU A 10 21.07 25.18 -22.30
C LEU A 10 20.38 23.83 -22.07
N GLN A 11 21.04 22.71 -22.36
CA GLN A 11 20.48 21.38 -22.12
C GLN A 11 20.41 21.02 -20.63
N SER A 12 21.37 21.45 -19.81
CA SER A 12 21.36 21.18 -18.36
C SER A 12 20.29 21.96 -17.60
N LEU A 13 19.84 23.11 -18.12
CA LEU A 13 18.75 23.91 -17.52
C LEU A 13 17.36 23.28 -17.71
N VAL A 14 17.16 22.47 -18.76
CA VAL A 14 15.88 21.79 -19.03
C VAL A 14 15.67 20.58 -18.09
N PHE A 15 16.74 19.97 -17.58
CA PHE A 15 16.68 18.80 -16.69
C PHE A 15 16.55 19.13 -15.19
N ALA A 16 16.52 20.41 -14.81
CA ALA A 16 16.52 20.83 -13.40
C ALA A 16 15.13 20.96 -12.76
N GLN A 17 14.05 20.83 -13.52
CA GLN A 17 12.69 21.01 -13.00
C GLN A 17 11.98 19.67 -12.81
N SER A 18 12.32 18.96 -11.74
CA SER A 18 11.44 17.91 -11.22
C SER A 18 10.10 18.55 -10.81
N PRO A 19 8.94 17.95 -11.11
CA PRO A 19 7.67 18.45 -10.58
C PRO A 19 7.69 18.38 -9.06
N ASP A 20 7.35 19.49 -8.40
CA ASP A 20 7.28 19.59 -6.94
C ASP A 20 6.43 18.45 -6.35
N PRO A 21 6.95 17.65 -5.40
CA PRO A 21 6.13 16.70 -4.66
C PRO A 21 5.08 17.50 -3.87
N LYS A 22 3.81 17.30 -4.18
CA LYS A 22 2.72 17.93 -3.41
C LYS A 22 2.83 17.51 -1.93
N PRO A 23 2.57 18.40 -0.97
CA PRO A 23 2.60 18.05 0.45
C PRO A 23 1.55 16.98 0.73
N VAL A 24 2.00 15.76 1.07
CA VAL A 24 1.11 14.68 1.50
C VAL A 24 0.63 15.00 2.91
N THR A 25 -0.58 15.57 3.01
CA THR A 25 -1.23 15.95 4.27
C THR A 25 -2.09 14.84 4.87
N LYS A 26 -2.19 13.67 4.21
CA LYS A 26 -2.91 12.49 4.71
C LYS A 26 -1.98 11.68 5.62
N PRO A 27 -2.43 11.21 6.81
CA PRO A 27 -1.57 10.44 7.71
C PRO A 27 -0.99 9.23 7.00
N LEU A 28 0.34 9.10 7.06
CA LEU A 28 1.13 8.00 6.49
C LEU A 28 0.93 6.66 7.25
N ILE A 29 -0.23 6.42 7.84
CA ILE A 29 -0.56 5.14 8.50
C ILE A 29 -2.02 4.77 8.20
N GLY A 30 -2.57 5.32 7.12
CA GLY A 30 -3.98 5.20 6.78
C GLY A 30 -4.37 3.75 6.50
N SER A 31 -3.56 3.03 5.71
CA SER A 31 -3.95 1.70 5.22
C SER A 31 -4.14 0.66 6.33
N LEU A 32 -3.18 0.49 7.25
CA LEU A 32 -3.36 -0.47 8.36
C LEU A 32 -4.54 -0.10 9.25
N LEU A 33 -4.76 1.19 9.51
CA LEU A 33 -5.90 1.66 10.29
C LEU A 33 -7.22 1.45 9.54
N ASP A 34 -7.23 1.70 8.23
CA ASP A 34 -8.36 1.49 7.34
C ASP A 34 -8.70 0.01 7.25
N PHE A 35 -7.72 -0.88 7.06
CA PHE A 35 -7.90 -2.33 7.09
C PHE A 35 -8.51 -2.79 8.42
N GLY A 36 -8.00 -2.27 9.54
CA GLY A 36 -8.57 -2.52 10.86
C GLY A 36 -10.05 -2.10 10.98
N ARG A 37 -10.41 -0.96 10.38
CA ARG A 37 -11.79 -0.45 10.36
C ARG A 37 -12.69 -1.21 9.38
N MET A 38 -12.19 -1.60 8.21
CA MET A 38 -12.87 -2.45 7.24
C MET A 38 -13.19 -3.81 7.86
N GLY A 39 -12.21 -4.44 8.51
CA GLY A 39 -12.42 -5.69 9.22
C GLY A 39 -13.46 -5.56 10.33
N ARG A 40 -13.46 -4.45 11.10
CA ARG A 40 -14.51 -4.20 12.10
C ARG A 40 -15.90 -4.03 11.49
N CYS A 41 -16.01 -3.36 10.34
CA CYS A 41 -17.26 -3.22 9.62
C CYS A 41 -17.86 -4.59 9.23
N ILE A 42 -17.01 -5.51 8.74
CA ILE A 42 -17.43 -6.83 8.24
C ILE A 42 -17.64 -7.84 9.37
N LEU A 43 -16.70 -7.92 10.30
CA LEU A 43 -16.64 -8.96 11.33
C LEU A 43 -17.42 -8.59 12.61
N GLY A 44 -17.69 -7.30 12.83
CA GLY A 44 -18.28 -6.81 14.08
C GLY A 44 -17.30 -6.72 15.26
N TYR A 45 -16.04 -7.14 15.09
CA TYR A 45 -14.96 -7.03 16.08
C TYR A 45 -13.64 -6.61 15.43
N SER A 46 -12.65 -6.28 16.25
CA SER A 46 -11.35 -5.81 15.75
C SER A 46 -10.53 -6.96 15.13
N PRO A 47 -10.12 -6.88 13.84
CA PRO A 47 -9.35 -7.95 13.19
C PRO A 47 -7.92 -8.09 13.74
N ILE A 48 -7.47 -7.16 14.59
CA ILE A 48 -6.14 -7.21 15.24
C ILE A 48 -5.91 -8.50 16.04
N ILE A 49 -6.96 -9.21 16.44
CA ILE A 49 -6.85 -10.50 17.12
C ILE A 49 -6.15 -11.57 16.28
N TYR A 50 -6.11 -11.40 14.95
CA TYR A 50 -5.44 -12.29 14.02
C TYR A 50 -3.99 -11.88 13.74
N ASN A 51 -3.48 -10.82 14.35
CA ASN A 51 -2.08 -10.46 14.20
C ASN A 51 -1.18 -11.52 14.84
N ASN A 52 -0.18 -11.98 14.10
CA ASN A 52 0.72 -13.07 14.48
C ASN A 52 -0.01 -14.40 14.73
N TYR A 53 -1.02 -14.68 13.89
CA TYR A 53 -1.76 -15.94 13.87
C TYR A 53 -1.31 -16.81 12.70
N GLY A 54 -1.23 -18.13 12.91
CA GLY A 54 -0.90 -19.08 11.86
C GLY A 54 0.49 -18.84 11.26
N CYS A 55 0.59 -19.07 9.96
CA CYS A 55 1.81 -18.95 9.18
C CYS A 55 1.87 -17.69 8.31
N TRP A 56 0.74 -17.01 8.09
CA TRP A 56 0.59 -15.89 7.16
C TRP A 56 0.01 -14.61 7.79
N CYS A 57 -0.81 -14.68 8.85
CA CYS A 57 -1.40 -13.46 9.41
C CYS A 57 -0.38 -12.63 10.22
N GLY A 58 0.35 -11.72 9.56
CA GLY A 58 1.33 -10.85 10.19
C GLY A 58 2.35 -10.30 9.20
N VAL A 59 3.58 -10.04 9.67
CA VAL A 59 4.68 -9.66 8.79
C VAL A 59 5.33 -10.92 8.24
N GLY A 60 5.50 -11.00 6.92
CA GLY A 60 6.14 -12.14 6.25
C GLY A 60 5.11 -13.06 5.62
N GLY A 61 5.06 -14.32 6.04
CA GLY A 61 4.19 -15.35 5.46
C GLY A 61 4.95 -16.42 4.69
N SER A 62 4.77 -17.68 5.06
CA SER A 62 5.38 -18.83 4.35
C SER A 62 4.72 -20.14 4.79
N HIS A 63 5.00 -21.26 4.09
CA HIS A 63 4.44 -22.59 4.36
C HIS A 63 2.93 -22.72 4.08
N GLU A 64 2.38 -23.90 4.35
CA GLU A 64 0.96 -24.20 4.16
C GLU A 64 0.12 -23.50 5.24
N PRO A 65 -1.01 -22.85 4.89
CA PRO A 65 -1.89 -22.24 5.89
C PRO A 65 -2.43 -23.26 6.90
N VAL A 66 -2.52 -22.86 8.17
CA VAL A 66 -2.99 -23.77 9.24
C VAL A 66 -4.50 -23.96 9.25
N ASP A 67 -5.25 -23.01 8.69
CA ASP A 67 -6.70 -23.04 8.53
C ASP A 67 -7.18 -22.01 7.47
N GLU A 68 -8.51 -21.85 7.36
CA GLU A 68 -9.11 -20.91 6.39
C GLU A 68 -8.87 -19.44 6.72
N ILE A 69 -8.65 -19.07 7.99
CA ILE A 69 -8.31 -17.68 8.35
C ILE A 69 -6.89 -17.38 7.91
N ASP A 70 -5.95 -18.27 8.19
CA ASP A 70 -4.56 -18.16 7.76
C ASP A 70 -4.46 -18.13 6.23
N LYS A 71 -5.33 -18.87 5.54
CA LYS A 71 -5.45 -18.84 4.07
C LYS A 71 -5.97 -17.50 3.56
N CYS A 72 -6.88 -16.83 4.26
CA CYS A 72 -7.27 -15.46 3.93
C CYS A 72 -6.08 -14.50 4.01
N CYS A 73 -5.23 -14.64 5.03
CA CYS A 73 -4.01 -13.84 5.17
C CYS A 73 -3.01 -14.12 4.04
N MET A 74 -2.79 -15.39 3.69
CA MET A 74 -1.99 -15.75 2.51
C MET A 74 -2.49 -15.08 1.22
N HIS A 75 -3.82 -15.06 1.01
CA HIS A 75 -4.40 -14.40 -0.16
C HIS A 75 -4.25 -12.88 -0.11
N HIS A 76 -4.34 -12.28 1.07
CA HIS A 76 -4.11 -10.86 1.27
C HIS A 76 -2.66 -10.47 0.94
N ASP A 77 -1.68 -11.21 1.44
CA ASP A 77 -0.26 -10.95 1.19
C ASP A 77 0.07 -11.09 -0.30
N LYS A 78 -0.44 -12.15 -0.95
CA LYS A 78 -0.31 -12.32 -2.41
C LYS A 78 -0.98 -11.20 -3.21
N CYS A 79 -2.06 -10.60 -2.69
CA CYS A 79 -2.69 -9.45 -3.34
C CYS A 79 -1.83 -8.19 -3.25
N TYR A 80 -1.14 -8.00 -2.13
CA TYR A 80 -0.16 -6.93 -1.95
C TYR A 80 1.02 -7.11 -2.91
N ASP A 81 1.61 -8.31 -2.95
CA ASP A 81 2.69 -8.66 -3.88
C ASP A 81 2.30 -8.41 -5.33
N ALA A 82 1.12 -8.88 -5.76
CA ALA A 82 0.65 -8.70 -7.13
C ALA A 82 0.49 -7.22 -7.52
N ALA A 83 0.10 -6.36 -6.58
CA ALA A 83 -0.01 -4.92 -6.84
C ALA A 83 1.35 -4.23 -6.95
N VAL A 84 2.37 -4.71 -6.24
CA VAL A 84 3.77 -4.27 -6.40
C VAL A 84 4.34 -4.77 -7.72
N ASP A 85 4.18 -6.05 -8.03
CA ASP A 85 4.64 -6.67 -9.28
C ASP A 85 4.02 -6.02 -10.52
N ALA A 86 2.76 -5.60 -10.44
CA ALA A 86 2.06 -4.87 -11.49
C ALA A 86 2.48 -3.39 -11.60
N GLY A 87 3.33 -2.88 -10.71
CA GLY A 87 3.75 -1.48 -10.68
C GLY A 87 2.65 -0.51 -10.25
N ILE A 88 1.56 -1.00 -9.65
CA ILE A 88 0.46 -0.18 -9.13
C ILE A 88 0.88 0.49 -7.82
N CYS A 89 1.65 -0.23 -7.00
CA CYS A 89 2.22 0.26 -5.76
C CYS A 89 3.75 0.21 -5.82
N GLN A 90 4.41 1.16 -5.16
CA GLN A 90 5.87 1.24 -5.15
C GLN A 90 6.52 0.04 -4.46
N ASP A 91 6.01 -0.32 -3.28
CA ASP A 91 6.47 -1.43 -2.46
C ASP A 91 5.40 -1.78 -1.40
N VAL A 92 5.61 -2.89 -0.69
CA VAL A 92 4.71 -3.37 0.37
C VAL A 92 4.65 -2.39 1.55
N GLY A 93 5.75 -1.71 1.86
CA GLY A 93 5.80 -0.68 2.90
C GLY A 93 4.84 0.46 2.60
N TRP A 94 4.81 0.92 1.34
CA TRP A 94 3.87 1.92 0.84
C TRP A 94 2.42 1.48 1.01
N GLN A 95 2.12 0.21 0.75
CA GLN A 95 0.78 -0.35 0.91
C GLN A 95 0.31 -0.34 2.37
N TYR A 96 1.19 -0.44 3.37
CA TYR A 96 0.80 -0.34 4.78
C TYR A 96 0.48 1.09 5.24
N ILE A 97 0.97 2.10 4.52
CA ILE A 97 0.85 3.52 4.91
C ILE A 97 -0.14 4.31 4.06
N SER A 98 -0.34 3.90 2.81
CA SER A 98 -1.19 4.58 1.83
C SER A 98 -2.68 4.36 2.13
N GLY A 99 -3.31 5.31 2.82
CA GLY A 99 -4.73 5.21 3.17
C GLY A 99 -5.66 5.11 1.96
N TYR A 100 -6.74 4.35 2.13
CA TYR A 100 -7.71 4.07 1.07
C TYR A 100 -8.79 5.15 0.99
N ASP A 101 -9.59 5.12 -0.07
CA ASP A 101 -10.93 5.72 -0.07
C ASP A 101 -11.96 4.58 -0.04
N TRP A 102 -12.75 4.54 1.02
CA TRP A 102 -13.66 3.42 1.29
C TRP A 102 -14.78 3.83 2.24
N LYS A 103 -15.84 3.04 2.26
CA LYS A 103 -17.02 3.22 3.12
C LYS A 103 -17.50 1.88 3.69
N CYS A 104 -18.09 1.95 4.89
CA CYS A 104 -18.85 0.84 5.45
C CYS A 104 -20.32 1.01 5.09
N VAL A 105 -20.87 0.11 4.27
CA VAL A 105 -22.26 0.12 3.82
C VAL A 105 -22.91 -1.19 4.23
N ASN A 106 -23.90 -1.15 5.13
CA ASN A 106 -24.63 -2.33 5.61
C ASN A 106 -23.73 -3.49 6.05
N GLY A 107 -22.66 -3.20 6.80
CA GLY A 107 -21.71 -4.23 7.28
C GLY A 107 -20.75 -4.75 6.20
N SER A 108 -20.64 -4.07 5.06
CA SER A 108 -19.68 -4.40 4.00
C SER A 108 -18.71 -3.25 3.79
N ALA A 109 -17.43 -3.56 3.60
CA ALA A 109 -16.43 -2.57 3.17
C ALA A 109 -16.49 -2.40 1.65
N VAL A 110 -16.70 -1.17 1.19
CA VAL A 110 -16.83 -0.82 -0.23
C VAL A 110 -15.79 0.23 -0.58
N CYS A 111 -14.95 -0.03 -1.58
CA CYS A 111 -14.03 0.97 -2.14
C CYS A 111 -14.84 2.13 -2.74
N ALA A 112 -14.44 3.37 -2.46
CA ALA A 112 -15.17 4.58 -2.85
C ALA A 112 -14.56 5.29 -4.07
#